data_AF-A0A0G4N9A0-F1
#
_entry.id   AF-A0A0G4N9A0-F1
#
_cell.length_a   1.000
_cell.length_b   1.000
_cell.length_c   1.000
_cell.angle_alpha   90.00
_cell.angle_beta   90.00
_cell.angle_gamma   90.00
#
_symmetry.space_group_name_H-M   'P 1'
#
loop_
_entity.id
_entity.type
_entity.pdbx_description
1 polymer ?
#
loop_
_entity_poly.entity_id
_entity_poly.type
_entity_poly.pdbx_seq_one_letter_code
_entity_poly.pdbx_strand_id
1 'polypeptide(L)'
;MTSVKEQKDAAIIETARTLRGTPWCDEYEKMISGMLYDSLIPPLTNARHECRILAHEYNTMPPTLGTADEVVAKRLEILKRWLGFVGEGVFIEPPFTPDYGCNSYDALNPPLMDAIAAFTVANEAKA
;
A
#
# COMPACT_ATOMS: atom_id res chain seq x y z
N MET A 1 22.57 12.85 -2.15
CA MET A 1 21.74 12.23 -3.19
C MET A 1 22.11 10.77 -3.23
N THR A 2 21.21 9.89 -2.78
CA THR A 2 21.41 8.44 -2.86
C THR A 2 21.36 8.05 -4.34
N SER A 3 22.35 7.30 -4.82
CA SER A 3 22.37 6.81 -6.19
C SER A 3 21.14 5.94 -6.45
N VAL A 4 20.53 6.09 -7.64
CA VAL A 4 19.45 5.18 -8.09
C VAL A 4 20.01 3.76 -8.11
N LYS A 5 19.24 2.78 -7.60
CA LYS A 5 19.64 1.37 -7.64
C LYS A 5 19.49 0.84 -9.07
N GLU A 6 20.46 0.04 -9.51
CA GLU A 6 20.48 -0.57 -10.85
C GLU A 6 20.07 -2.05 -10.84
N GLN A 7 19.92 -2.65 -9.66
CA GLN A 7 19.61 -4.07 -9.50
C GLN A 7 18.46 -4.26 -8.52
N LYS A 8 17.69 -5.33 -8.75
CA LYS A 8 16.60 -5.75 -7.88
C LYS A 8 17.13 -6.20 -6.53
N ASP A 9 16.37 -5.89 -5.49
CA ASP A 9 16.70 -6.26 -4.12
C ASP A 9 15.95 -7.54 -3.74
N ALA A 10 16.65 -8.67 -3.81
CA ALA A 10 16.05 -9.99 -3.59
C ALA A 10 15.45 -10.13 -2.18
N ALA A 11 16.03 -9.47 -1.17
CA ALA A 11 15.53 -9.52 0.20
C ALA A 11 14.20 -8.77 0.33
N ILE A 12 14.09 -7.59 -0.31
CA ILE A 12 12.83 -6.83 -0.34
C ILE A 12 11.75 -7.60 -1.11
N ILE A 13 12.11 -8.19 -2.26
CA ILE A 13 11.15 -9.00 -3.05
C ILE A 13 10.63 -10.17 -2.22
N GLU A 14 11.50 -10.92 -1.54
CA GLU A 14 11.08 -12.05 -0.71
C GLU A 14 10.18 -11.60 0.44
N THR A 15 10.49 -10.46 1.06
CA THR A 15 9.62 -9.88 2.09
C THR A 15 8.26 -9.47 1.50
N ALA A 16 8.24 -8.85 0.32
CA ALA A 16 7.00 -8.44 -0.34
C ALA A 16 6.14 -9.65 -0.77
N ARG A 17 6.71 -10.85 -0.97
CA ARG A 17 5.95 -12.09 -1.22
C ARG A 17 5.01 -12.47 -0.09
N THR A 18 5.24 -11.97 1.13
CA THR A 18 4.32 -12.19 2.25
C THR A 18 3.10 -11.27 2.20
N LEU A 19 3.07 -10.27 1.30
CA LEU A 19 2.00 -9.28 1.19
C LEU A 19 0.90 -9.76 0.25
N ARG A 20 -0.34 -9.44 0.62
CA ARG A 20 -1.52 -9.70 -0.21
C ARG A 20 -1.78 -8.56 -1.19
N GLY A 21 -2.47 -8.86 -2.29
CA GLY A 21 -2.93 -7.84 -3.24
C GLY A 21 -1.81 -7.16 -4.03
N THR A 22 -0.61 -7.74 -4.01
CA THR A 22 0.56 -7.21 -4.71
C THR A 22 0.43 -7.39 -6.22
N PRO A 23 0.56 -6.34 -7.04
CA PRO A 23 0.52 -6.42 -8.50
C PRO A 23 1.87 -6.91 -9.06
N TRP A 24 2.16 -8.19 -8.83
CA TRP A 24 3.43 -8.81 -9.24
C TRP A 24 3.69 -8.65 -10.74
N CYS A 25 4.74 -7.90 -11.05
CA CYS A 25 5.29 -7.71 -12.39
C CYS A 25 6.73 -7.18 -12.27
N ASP A 26 7.45 -7.18 -13.38
CA ASP A 26 8.85 -6.72 -13.42
C ASP A 26 9.01 -5.26 -12.93
N GLU A 27 8.09 -4.38 -13.33
CA GLU A 27 8.09 -2.98 -12.91
C GLU A 27 7.72 -2.80 -11.44
N TYR A 28 6.87 -3.67 -10.87
CA TYR A 28 6.62 -3.68 -9.42
C TYR A 28 7.85 -4.10 -8.64
N GLU A 29 8.57 -5.14 -9.10
CA GLU A 29 9.82 -5.58 -8.46
C GLU A 29 10.90 -4.49 -8.52
N LYS A 30 11.03 -3.79 -9.65
CA LYS A 30 11.90 -2.61 -9.80
C LYS A 30 11.49 -1.50 -8.83
N MET A 31 10.18 -1.21 -8.75
CA MET A 31 9.61 -0.24 -7.84
C MET A 31 10.02 -0.53 -6.39
N ILE A 32 9.67 -1.71 -5.84
CA ILE A 32 10.01 -2.02 -4.44
C ILE A 32 11.52 -2.13 -4.19
N SER A 33 12.32 -2.37 -5.25
CA SER A 33 13.78 -2.42 -5.17
C SER A 33 14.46 -1.04 -5.21
N GLY A 34 13.74 0.07 -5.35
CA GLY A 34 14.36 1.39 -5.48
C GLY A 34 14.94 1.71 -6.86
N MET A 35 14.56 0.95 -7.88
CA MET A 35 15.00 1.15 -9.27
C MET A 35 14.03 2.07 -10.02
N LEU A 36 14.48 2.63 -11.15
CA LEU A 36 13.56 3.24 -12.12
C LEU A 36 12.63 2.17 -12.69
N TYR A 37 11.36 2.54 -12.84
CA TYR A 37 10.31 1.66 -13.32
C TYR A 37 9.25 2.44 -14.11
N ASP A 38 8.53 1.75 -15.01
CA ASP A 38 7.37 2.27 -15.71
C ASP A 38 6.11 2.05 -14.88
N SER A 39 5.60 3.13 -14.33
CA SER A 39 4.42 3.11 -13.47
C SER A 39 3.09 3.11 -14.24
N LEU A 40 3.11 3.25 -15.58
CA LEU A 40 1.91 3.38 -16.42
C LEU A 40 1.47 2.06 -17.04
N ILE A 41 2.18 0.96 -16.78
CA ILE A 41 1.81 -0.35 -17.28
C ILE A 41 0.48 -0.85 -16.68
N PRO A 42 -0.31 -1.66 -17.43
CA PRO A 42 -1.63 -2.11 -16.98
C PRO A 42 -1.69 -2.75 -15.58
N PRO A 43 -0.74 -3.62 -15.16
CA PRO A 43 -0.77 -4.19 -13.80
C PRO A 43 -0.77 -3.13 -12.69
N LEU A 44 0.04 -2.08 -12.85
CA LEU A 44 0.19 -1.02 -11.86
C LEU A 44 -0.94 -0.01 -11.92
N THR A 45 -1.41 0.36 -13.11
CA THR A 45 -2.54 1.27 -13.26
C THR A 45 -3.85 0.65 -12.78
N ASN A 46 -4.08 -0.64 -13.05
CA ASN A 46 -5.23 -1.38 -12.53
C ASN A 46 -5.18 -1.47 -10.99
N ALA A 47 -4.02 -1.76 -10.41
CA ALA A 47 -3.86 -1.79 -8.95
C ALA A 47 -4.16 -0.43 -8.30
N ARG A 48 -3.72 0.68 -8.91
CA ARG A 48 -4.10 2.03 -8.43
C ARG A 48 -5.59 2.29 -8.56
N HIS A 49 -6.23 1.79 -9.62
CA HIS A 49 -7.68 1.96 -9.79
C HIS A 49 -8.46 1.23 -8.69
N GLU A 50 -8.14 -0.04 -8.44
CA GLU A 50 -8.69 -0.82 -7.32
C GLU A 50 -8.47 -0.12 -5.98
N CYS A 51 -7.26 0.42 -5.76
CA CYS A 51 -6.92 1.18 -4.57
C CYS A 51 -7.85 2.39 -4.37
N ARG A 52 -8.16 3.13 -5.44
CA ARG A 52 -9.07 4.29 -5.39
C ARG A 52 -10.52 3.89 -5.10
N ILE A 53 -10.97 2.74 -5.60
CA ILE A 53 -12.31 2.21 -5.30
C ILE A 53 -12.43 1.94 -3.80
N LEU A 54 -11.46 1.21 -3.23
CA LEU A 54 -11.44 0.88 -1.80
C LEU A 54 -11.26 2.12 -0.92
N ALA A 55 -10.42 3.08 -1.34
CA ALA A 55 -10.27 4.36 -0.67
C ALA A 55 -11.59 5.13 -0.61
N HIS A 56 -12.33 5.15 -1.72
CA HIS A 56 -13.63 5.81 -1.77
C HIS A 56 -14.63 5.13 -0.82
N GLU A 57 -14.73 3.80 -0.87
CA GLU A 57 -15.59 3.01 0.02
C GLU A 57 -15.26 3.28 1.51
N TYR A 58 -13.96 3.30 1.85
CA TYR A 58 -13.49 3.56 3.21
C TYR A 58 -13.81 4.98 3.70
N ASN A 59 -13.50 5.98 2.88
CA ASN A 59 -13.55 7.39 3.26
C ASN A 59 -14.96 7.98 3.26
N THR A 60 -15.90 7.36 2.53
CA THR A 60 -17.27 7.87 2.40
C THR A 60 -18.30 7.09 3.22
N MET A 61 -17.85 6.13 4.03
CA MET A 61 -18.73 5.33 4.88
C MET A 61 -19.50 6.22 5.86
N PRO A 62 -20.84 6.26 5.81
CA PRO A 62 -21.62 7.16 6.64
C PRO A 62 -21.60 6.70 8.10
N PRO A 63 -21.47 7.63 9.07
CA PRO A 63 -21.50 7.29 10.50
C PRO A 63 -22.87 6.76 10.95
N THR A 64 -23.91 6.92 10.13
CA THR A 64 -25.27 6.44 10.38
C THR A 64 -25.51 5.00 9.91
N LEU A 65 -24.48 4.32 9.38
CA LEU A 65 -24.59 2.95 8.84
C LEU A 65 -24.87 1.88 9.91
N GLY A 66 -24.64 2.21 11.18
CA GLY A 66 -24.82 1.33 12.32
C GLY A 66 -24.30 1.98 13.60
N THR A 67 -24.07 1.16 14.62
CA THR A 67 -23.33 1.55 15.83
C THR A 67 -21.86 1.86 15.50
N ALA A 68 -21.17 2.55 16.42
CA ALA A 68 -19.76 2.84 16.26
C ALA A 68 -18.91 1.57 16.03
N ASP A 69 -19.20 0.49 16.77
CA ASP A 69 -18.48 -0.78 16.67
C ASP A 69 -18.70 -1.47 15.31
N GLU A 70 -19.93 -1.42 14.77
CA GLU A 70 -20.24 -1.98 13.44
C GLU A 70 -19.52 -1.20 12.32
N VAL A 71 -19.42 0.12 12.44
CA VAL A 71 -18.68 0.96 11.50
C VAL A 71 -17.19 0.63 11.56
N VAL A 72 -16.62 0.46 12.75
CA VAL A 72 -15.22 0.05 12.94
C VAL A 72 -14.96 -1.33 12.34
N ALA A 73 -15.85 -2.30 12.57
CA ALA A 73 -15.73 -3.65 12.00
C ALA A 73 -15.74 -3.64 10.47
N LYS A 74 -16.66 -2.90 9.84
CA LYS A 74 -16.72 -2.75 8.38
C LYS A 74 -15.48 -2.07 7.81
N ARG A 75 -14.98 -1.03 8.48
CA ARG A 75 -13.70 -0.38 8.10
C ARG A 75 -12.54 -1.36 8.15
N LEU A 76 -12.46 -2.18 9.19
CA LEU A 76 -11.44 -3.21 9.30
C LEU A 76 -11.53 -4.27 8.19
N GLU A 77 -12.72 -4.68 7.77
CA GLU A 77 -12.91 -5.58 6.63
C GLU A 77 -12.37 -4.98 5.33
N ILE A 78 -12.63 -3.69 5.08
CA ILE A 78 -12.08 -2.98 3.92
C ILE A 78 -10.55 -2.93 4.01
N LEU A 79 -9.98 -2.57 5.16
CA LEU A 79 -8.52 -2.54 5.34
C LEU A 79 -7.90 -3.92 5.09
N LYS A 80 -8.52 -5.02 5.54
CA LYS A 80 -8.01 -6.38 5.32
C LYS A 80 -8.01 -6.81 3.85
N ARG A 81 -8.98 -6.32 3.07
CA ARG A 81 -9.05 -6.49 1.61
C ARG A 81 -8.02 -5.61 0.88
N TRP A 82 -7.77 -4.43 1.42
CA TRP A 82 -7.01 -3.37 0.76
C TRP A 82 -5.50 -3.42 1.03
N LEU A 83 -5.11 -3.64 2.27
CA LEU A 83 -3.72 -3.59 2.72
C LEU A 83 -3.02 -4.94 2.59
N GLY A 84 -1.71 -4.88 2.29
CA GLY A 84 -0.88 -6.08 2.15
C GLY A 84 -0.80 -6.90 3.44
N PHE A 85 -0.91 -6.21 4.57
CA PHE A 85 -0.98 -6.80 5.92
C PHE A 85 -1.80 -5.89 6.84
N VAL A 86 -2.59 -6.49 7.73
CA VAL A 86 -3.36 -5.79 8.78
C VAL A 86 -3.25 -6.61 10.06
N GLY A 87 -2.71 -6.01 11.11
CA GLY A 87 -2.61 -6.61 12.44
C GLY A 87 -3.95 -6.66 13.19
N GLU A 88 -3.91 -7.19 14.41
CA GLU A 88 -5.05 -7.07 15.31
C GLU A 88 -5.15 -5.64 15.88
N GLY A 89 -6.36 -5.13 16.05
CA GLY A 89 -6.60 -3.81 16.64
C GLY A 89 -6.27 -2.60 15.75
N VAL A 90 -5.98 -2.81 14.46
CA VAL A 90 -5.69 -1.71 13.53
C VAL A 90 -6.90 -0.82 13.32
N PHE A 91 -6.69 0.47 13.47
CA PHE A 91 -7.66 1.50 13.19
C PHE A 91 -6.96 2.68 12.48
N ILE A 92 -7.52 3.09 11.34
CA ILE A 92 -7.03 4.24 10.57
C ILE A 92 -8.17 5.24 10.44
N GLU A 93 -7.98 6.46 10.94
CA GLU A 93 -9.00 7.49 10.80
C GLU A 93 -9.09 7.95 9.33
N PRO A 94 -10.28 7.99 8.71
CA PRO A 94 -10.44 8.59 7.38
C PRO A 94 -10.14 10.11 7.38
N PRO A 95 -9.68 10.68 6.26
CA PRO A 95 -9.46 10.01 4.99
C PRO A 95 -8.10 9.29 4.91
N PHE A 96 -8.09 8.12 4.26
CA PHE A 96 -6.89 7.36 3.94
C PHE A 96 -6.86 7.08 2.43
N THR A 97 -5.77 7.44 1.75
CA THR A 97 -5.66 7.39 0.27
C THR A 97 -4.26 6.99 -0.22
N PRO A 98 -3.80 5.76 0.04
CA PRO A 98 -2.54 5.26 -0.53
C PRO A 98 -2.61 5.11 -2.06
N ASP A 99 -1.46 5.17 -2.72
CA ASP A 99 -1.34 4.90 -4.16
C ASP A 99 -1.49 3.39 -4.46
N TYR A 100 -0.93 2.57 -3.59
CA TYR A 100 -1.04 1.11 -3.62
C TYR A 100 -1.31 0.60 -2.20
N GLY A 101 -2.46 -0.07 -2.00
CA GLY A 101 -2.83 -0.63 -0.70
C GLY A 101 -1.85 -1.72 -0.23
N CYS A 102 -1.34 -2.54 -1.14
CA CYS A 102 -0.36 -3.61 -0.84
C CYS A 102 0.96 -3.11 -0.26
N ASN A 103 1.36 -1.86 -0.56
CA ASN A 103 2.59 -1.27 -0.05
C ASN A 103 2.40 -0.58 1.30
N SER A 104 1.15 -0.39 1.75
CA SER A 104 0.86 0.20 3.04
C SER A 104 0.63 -0.90 4.08
N TYR A 105 1.24 -0.75 5.25
CA TYR A 105 1.19 -1.71 6.34
C TYR A 105 1.08 -0.93 7.65
N ASP A 106 0.51 -1.58 8.65
CA ASP A 106 0.37 -0.97 9.98
C ASP A 106 1.73 -0.81 10.67
N ALA A 107 1.90 0.30 11.39
CA ALA A 107 3.14 0.77 12.01
C ALA A 107 3.69 -0.14 13.12
N LEU A 108 2.97 -1.20 13.48
CA LEU A 108 3.36 -2.15 14.52
C LEU A 108 4.33 -3.25 14.05
N ASN A 109 4.80 -3.23 12.79
CA ASN A 109 5.83 -4.18 12.29
C ASN A 109 7.00 -3.45 11.57
N PRO A 110 8.08 -3.10 12.31
CA PRO A 110 9.16 -2.20 11.85
C PRO A 110 10.03 -2.61 10.64
N PRO A 111 10.31 -3.89 10.33
CA PRO A 111 11.28 -4.20 9.26
C PRO A 111 10.80 -3.81 7.86
N LEU A 112 9.49 -3.75 7.65
CA LEU A 112 8.88 -3.29 6.40
C LEU A 112 8.76 -1.75 6.37
N MET A 113 8.51 -1.15 7.56
CA MET A 113 8.81 0.25 7.98
C MET A 113 9.70 1.07 7.06
N ASP A 114 10.97 0.71 7.15
CA ASP A 114 12.10 1.47 6.68
C ASP A 114 12.33 1.26 5.18
N ALA A 115 11.89 0.12 4.64
CA ALA A 115 12.03 -0.21 3.23
C ALA A 115 11.05 0.58 2.35
N ILE A 116 9.82 0.83 2.83
CA ILE A 116 8.77 1.50 2.04
C ILE A 116 8.58 2.98 2.42
N ALA A 117 8.77 3.38 3.68
CA ALA A 117 8.75 4.81 4.05
C ALA A 117 9.85 5.61 3.35
N ALA A 118 10.99 4.98 3.04
CA ALA A 118 12.04 5.56 2.20
C ALA A 118 11.59 5.79 0.74
N PHE A 119 10.53 5.09 0.28
CA PHE A 119 10.06 5.13 -1.10
C PHE A 119 9.06 6.26 -1.37
N THR A 120 8.20 6.59 -0.40
CA THR A 120 7.25 7.70 -0.50
C THR A 120 7.96 9.06 -0.57
N VAL A 121 9.08 9.23 0.16
CA VAL A 121 9.85 10.49 0.17
C VAL A 121 10.70 10.67 -1.11
N ALA A 122 11.07 9.60 -1.80
CA ALA A 122 11.98 9.66 -2.96
C ALA A 122 11.30 10.08 -4.28
N ASN A 123 9.98 9.89 -4.41
CA ASN A 123 9.26 10.09 -5.68
C ASN A 123 8.47 11.41 -5.80
N GLU A 124 8.37 12.21 -4.73
CA GLU A 124 7.79 13.57 -4.82
C GLU A 124 8.73 14.60 -5.48
N ALA A 125 9.95 14.21 -5.85
CA ALA A 125 10.94 15.13 -6.42
C ALA A 125 10.84 15.36 -7.93
N LYS A 126 9.85 14.78 -8.65
CA LYS A 126 9.65 15.00 -10.09
C LYS A 126 8.17 14.97 -10.51
N ALA A 127 7.38 15.88 -9.95
CA ALA A 127 6.16 16.38 -10.56
C ALA A 127 6.35 17.85 -10.94
#